data_AF-A0A1P8YDJ5-F1
#
_entry.id   AF-A0A1P8YDJ5-F1
#
_cell.length_a   1.000
_cell.length_b   1.000
_cell.length_c   1.000
_cell.angle_alpha   90.00
_cell.angle_beta   90.00
_cell.angle_gamma   90.00
#
_symmetry.space_group_name_H-M   'P 1'
#
loop_
_entity.id
_entity.type
_entity.pdbx_description
1 polymer ?
#
loop_
_entity_poly.entity_id
_entity_poly.type
_entity_poly.pdbx_seq_one_letter_code
_entity_poly.pdbx_strand_id
1 'polypeptide(L)'
;MLVRAMPADRIPPELHGRTVHLHGTDTDDAEWLLRFGPEGVTVEAGHAKGDVAVRGTAQELLLTMWRRRPLAALEVFGDVTVAQRLVDAARI
;
A
#
# COMPACT_ATOMS: atom_id res chain seq x y z
N MET A 1 12.44 -12.97 -1.21
CA MET A 1 13.31 -12.10 -2.04
C MET A 1 13.02 -10.67 -1.62
N LEU A 2 13.96 -9.98 -0.97
CA LEU A 2 13.74 -8.61 -0.48
C LEU A 2 13.76 -7.65 -1.67
N VAL A 3 12.62 -7.04 -1.99
CA VAL A 3 12.57 -5.93 -2.95
C VAL A 3 12.66 -4.65 -2.16
N ARG A 4 13.81 -3.96 -2.24
CA ARG A 4 13.97 -2.59 -1.74
C ARG A 4 13.29 -1.67 -2.74
N ALA A 5 12.06 -1.25 -2.43
CA ALA A 5 11.39 -0.19 -3.16
C ALA A 5 11.60 1.13 -2.41
N MET A 6 11.86 2.20 -3.17
CA MET A 6 12.07 3.60 -2.79
C MET A 6 12.97 3.91 -1.56
N PRO A 7 14.04 4.72 -1.72
CA PRO A 7 14.81 5.22 -0.58
C PRO A 7 13.95 6.11 0.34
N ALA A 8 14.28 6.14 1.63
CA ALA A 8 13.49 6.80 2.66
C ALA A 8 13.27 8.30 2.44
N ASP A 9 14.18 8.99 1.74
CA ASP A 9 14.07 10.41 1.40
C ASP A 9 12.88 10.73 0.47
N ARG A 10 12.27 9.71 -0.13
CA ARG A 10 11.09 9.84 -1.00
C ARG A 10 9.79 9.40 -0.33
N ILE A 11 9.84 8.93 0.90
CA ILE A 11 8.67 8.48 1.66
C ILE A 11 8.14 9.67 2.47
N PRO A 12 6.82 9.99 2.39
CA PRO A 12 6.22 10.97 3.26
C PRO A 12 6.43 10.61 4.74
N PRO A 13 6.84 11.57 5.61
CA PRO A 13 7.09 11.30 7.02
C PRO A 13 5.93 10.63 7.77
N GLU A 14 4.69 10.90 7.33
CA GLU A 14 3.46 10.31 7.90
C GLU A 14 3.34 8.80 7.68
N LEU A 15 4.08 8.26 6.69
CA LEU A 15 4.15 6.82 6.46
C LEU A 15 5.26 6.15 7.28
N HIS A 16 6.21 6.88 7.86
CA HIS A 16 7.30 6.26 8.62
C HIS A 16 6.78 5.43 9.81
N GLY A 17 7.27 4.20 9.91
CA GLY A 17 6.85 3.23 10.93
C GLY A 17 5.48 2.61 10.68
N ARG A 18 4.78 2.97 9.59
CA ARG A 18 3.47 2.42 9.24
C ARG A 18 3.59 1.16 8.40
N THR A 19 2.53 0.37 8.42
CA THR A 19 2.34 -0.80 7.55
C THR A 19 1.01 -0.71 6.80
N VAL A 20 1.03 -1.06 5.51
CA VAL A 20 -0.17 -1.10 4.66
C VAL A 20 -0.31 -2.48 4.03
N HIS A 21 -1.44 -3.13 4.28
CA HIS A 21 -1.80 -4.40 3.64
C HIS A 21 -2.66 -4.12 2.41
N LEU A 22 -2.21 -4.60 1.25
CA LEU A 22 -2.98 -4.60 0.01
C LEU A 22 -3.53 -6.01 -0.19
N HIS A 23 -4.84 -6.14 -0.36
CA HIS A 23 -5.53 -7.43 -0.49
C HIS A 23 -6.44 -7.47 -1.71
N GLY A 24 -6.01 -8.21 -2.73
CA GLY A 24 -6.79 -8.56 -3.91
C GLY A 24 -7.89 -9.55 -3.55
N THR A 25 -9.13 -9.27 -3.95
CA THR A 25 -10.28 -10.13 -3.62
C THR A 25 -10.60 -11.20 -4.67
N ASP A 26 -9.98 -11.11 -5.83
CA ASP A 26 -10.25 -11.91 -7.03
C ASP A 26 -9.08 -12.84 -7.42
N THR A 27 -7.94 -12.76 -6.72
CA THR A 27 -6.80 -13.67 -6.85
C THR A 27 -5.91 -13.62 -5.62
N ASP A 28 -5.37 -14.77 -5.21
CA ASP A 28 -4.43 -14.89 -4.08
C ASP A 28 -3.04 -14.30 -4.41
N ASP A 29 -2.72 -14.10 -5.70
CA ASP A 29 -1.45 -13.53 -6.13
C ASP A 29 -1.38 -12.00 -5.91
N ALA A 30 -2.51 -11.35 -5.62
CA ALA A 30 -2.62 -9.91 -5.45
C ALA A 30 -2.62 -9.47 -3.98
N GLU A 31 -1.70 -10.01 -3.18
CA GLU A 31 -1.64 -9.74 -1.75
C GLU A 31 -0.24 -9.36 -1.28
N TRP A 32 -0.11 -8.19 -0.65
CA TRP A 32 1.18 -7.66 -0.19
C TRP A 32 1.08 -6.88 1.11
N LEU A 33 2.14 -6.94 1.92
CA LEU A 33 2.37 -6.03 3.03
C LEU A 33 3.52 -5.07 2.72
N LEU A 34 3.23 -3.77 2.78
CA LEU A 34 4.20 -2.69 2.67
C LEU A 34 4.61 -2.26 4.08
N ARG A 35 5.90 -2.19 4.38
CA ARG A 35 6.43 -1.65 5.64
C ARG A 35 7.35 -0.47 5.36
N PHE A 36 7.06 0.67 5.95
CA PHE A 36 7.78 1.92 5.73
C PHE A 36 8.78 2.13 6.87
N GLY A 37 10.04 1.78 6.61
CA GLY A 37 11.12 1.86 7.59
C GLY A 37 12.07 3.03 7.33
N PRO A 38 13.07 3.22 8.22
CA PRO A 38 14.07 4.29 8.08
C PRO A 38 14.94 4.16 6.81
N GLU A 39 14.98 2.98 6.20
CA GLU A 39 15.81 2.68 5.01
C GLU A 39 15.03 2.73 3.69
N GLY A 40 13.71 2.91 3.74
CA GLY A 40 12.82 2.85 2.59
C GLY A 40 11.56 2.02 2.84
N VAL A 41 10.91 1.55 1.78
CA VAL A 41 9.76 0.65 1.88
C VAL A 41 10.16 -0.78 1.52
N THR A 42 9.81 -1.73 2.39
CA THR A 42 9.91 -3.17 2.09
C THR A 42 8.55 -3.68 1.68
N VAL A 43 8.50 -4.49 0.61
CA VAL A 43 7.29 -5.14 0.14
C VAL A 43 7.44 -6.65 0.28
N GLU A 44 6.48 -7.28 0.95
CA GLU A 44 6.42 -8.72 1.18
C GLU A 44 5.10 -9.24 0.58
N ALA A 45 5.15 -10.32 -0.20
CA ALA A 45 3.94 -10.96 -0.71
C ALA A 45 3.31 -11.86 0.35
N GLY A 46 1.98 -11.90 0.39
CA GLY A 46 1.18 -12.77 1.25
C GLY A 46 0.36 -12.05 2.32
N HIS A 47 -0.49 -12.84 2.97
CA HIS A 47 -1.46 -12.37 3.96
C HIS A 47 -0.81 -11.98 5.28
N ALA A 48 -0.90 -10.70 5.65
CA ALA A 48 -0.48 -10.21 6.95
C ALA A 48 -1.30 -8.99 7.36
N LYS A 49 -1.48 -8.79 8.67
CA LYS A 49 -2.11 -7.58 9.18
C LYS A 49 -1.17 -6.38 9.04
N GLY A 50 -1.72 -5.26 8.56
CA GLY A 50 -1.09 -3.93 8.62
C GLY A 50 -1.87 -2.98 9.53
N ASP A 51 -1.34 -1.78 9.74
CA ASP A 51 -2.03 -0.69 10.47
C ASP A 51 -3.28 -0.22 9.70
N VAL A 52 -3.24 -0.39 8.38
CA VAL A 52 -4.38 -0.20 7.48
C VAL A 52 -4.38 -1.32 6.43
N ALA A 53 -5.56 -1.82 6.10
CA ALA A 53 -5.78 -2.73 4.98
C ALA A 53 -6.59 -2.02 3.89
N VAL A 54 -6.16 -2.15 2.65
CA VAL A 54 -6.82 -1.63 1.45
C VAL A 54 -7.18 -2.82 0.57
N ARG A 55 -8.47 -2.98 0.29
CA ARG A 55 -9.05 -4.19 -0.29
C ARG A 55 -9.94 -3.88 -1.48
N GLY A 56 -9.82 -4.69 -2.52
CA GLY A 56 -10.59 -4.62 -3.76
C GLY A 56 -10.05 -5.62 -4.77
N THR A 57 -10.56 -5.62 -6.01
CA THR A 57 -9.98 -6.47 -7.06
C THR A 57 -8.53 -6.04 -7.37
N ALA A 58 -7.71 -6.97 -7.89
CA ALA A 58 -6.35 -6.67 -8.32
C ALA A 58 -6.30 -5.50 -9.31
N GLN A 59 -7.29 -5.42 -10.21
CA GLN A 59 -7.46 -4.30 -11.14
C GLN A 59 -7.71 -2.97 -10.41
N GLU A 60 -8.64 -2.93 -9.45
CA GLU A 60 -8.94 -1.71 -8.71
C GLU A 60 -7.76 -1.24 -7.87
N LEU A 61 -7.05 -2.16 -7.23
CA LEU A 61 -5.81 -1.88 -6.50
C LEU A 61 -4.77 -1.25 -7.43
N LEU A 62 -4.47 -1.89 -8.57
CA LEU A 62 -3.50 -1.37 -9.54
C LEU A 62 -3.88 0.03 -10.02
N LEU A 63 -5.13 0.23 -10.45
CA LEU A 63 -5.59 1.51 -10.98
C LEU A 63 -5.60 2.61 -9.91
N THR A 64 -5.89 2.27 -8.65
CA THR A 64 -5.86 3.24 -7.55
C THR A 64 -4.41 3.61 -7.19
N MET A 65 -3.49 2.64 -7.14
CA MET A 65 -2.07 2.90 -6.91
C MET A 65 -1.45 3.73 -8.05
N TRP A 66 -1.97 3.61 -9.28
CA TRP A 66 -1.61 4.47 -10.42
C TRP A 66 -2.40 5.79 -10.48
N ARG A 67 -3.19 6.12 -9.46
CA ARG A 67 -4.06 7.32 -9.38
C ARG A 67 -5.03 7.49 -10.55
N ARG A 68 -5.44 6.39 -11.19
CA ARG A 68 -6.46 6.34 -12.25
C ARG A 68 -7.88 6.07 -11.71
N ARG A 69 -7.98 5.65 -10.46
CA ARG A 69 -9.23 5.46 -9.71
C ARG A 69 -9.10 6.08 -8.33
N PRO A 70 -10.18 6.62 -7.75
CA PRO A 70 -10.14 7.19 -6.39
C PRO A 70 -10.03 6.07 -5.34
N LEU A 71 -9.39 6.38 -4.20
CA LEU A 71 -9.33 5.45 -3.04
C LEU A 71 -10.73 5.03 -2.56
N ALA A 72 -11.74 5.87 -2.72
CA ALA A 72 -13.13 5.57 -2.38
C ALA A 72 -13.75 4.42 -3.21
N ALA A 73 -13.08 3.94 -4.25
CA ALA A 73 -13.47 2.72 -4.97
C ALA A 73 -13.02 1.42 -4.27
N LEU A 74 -12.22 1.53 -3.19
CA LEU A 74 -11.69 0.40 -2.44
C LEU A 74 -12.28 0.39 -1.02
N GLU A 75 -12.31 -0.80 -0.42
CA GLU A 75 -12.57 -0.95 1.01
C GLU A 75 -11.30 -0.61 1.79
N VAL A 76 -11.43 0.20 2.85
CA VAL A 76 -10.32 0.57 3.72
C VAL A 76 -10.66 0.24 5.17
N PHE A 77 -9.81 -0.56 5.81
CA PHE A 77 -9.93 -0.94 7.22
C PHE A 77 -8.78 -0.35 8.01
N GLY A 78 -9.08 0.46 9.02
CA GLY A 78 -8.08 1.16 9.83
C GLY A 78 -8.02 2.66 9.51
N ASP A 79 -6.83 3.24 9.55
CA ASP A 79 -6.62 4.68 9.36
C ASP A 79 -6.61 5.07 7.87
N VAL A 80 -7.74 5.60 7.39
CA VAL A 80 -7.89 6.05 6.00
C VAL A 80 -6.88 7.12 5.59
N THR A 81 -6.36 7.90 6.54
CA THR A 81 -5.36 8.93 6.25
C THR A 81 -4.06 8.31 5.76
N VAL A 82 -3.68 7.14 6.27
CA VAL A 82 -2.49 6.40 5.79
C VAL A 82 -2.71 5.80 4.42
N ALA A 83 -3.88 5.22 4.17
CA ALA A 83 -4.22 4.75 2.83
C ALA A 83 -4.18 5.89 1.81
N GLN A 84 -4.70 7.08 2.17
CA GLN A 84 -4.63 8.26 1.31
C GLN A 84 -3.18 8.71 1.08
N ARG A 85 -2.36 8.76 2.13
CA ARG A 85 -0.94 9.13 2.01
C ARG A 85 -0.13 8.15 1.16
N LEU A 86 -0.45 6.86 1.19
CA LEU A 86 0.13 5.87 0.28
C LEU A 86 -0.18 6.24 -1.18
N VAL A 87 -1.45 6.51 -1.50
CA VAL A 87 -1.87 6.88 -2.86
C VAL A 87 -1.23 8.21 -3.30
N ASP A 88 -1.17 9.20 -2.40
CA ASP A 88 -0.53 10.50 -2.68
C ASP A 88 0.98 10.37 -2.95
N ALA A 89 1.65 9.40 -2.30
CA ALA A 89 3.08 9.13 -2.48
C ALA A 89 3.41 8.53 -3.86
N ALA A 90 2.43 7.96 -4.57
CA ALA A 90 2.60 7.42 -5.91
C ALA A 90 2.86 8.55 -6.93
N ARG A 91 4.14 8.90 -7.08
CA ARG A 91 4.61 9.83 -8.12
C ARG A 91 4.63 9.11 -9.46
N ILE A 92 3.89 9.66 -10.43
CA ILE A 92 3.89 9.25 -11.84
C ILE A 92 4.56 10.36 -12.63
#